data_AF-A0A180GPN4-F1
#
_entry.id   AF-A0A180GPN4-F1
#
_cell.length_a   1.000
_cell.length_b   1.000
_cell.length_c   1.000
_cell.angle_alpha   90.00
_cell.angle_beta   90.00
_cell.angle_gamma   90.00
#
_symmetry.space_group_name_H-M   'P 1'
#
loop_
_entity.id
_entity.type
_entity.pdbx_description
1 polymer ?
#
loop_
_entity_poly.entity_id
_entity_poly.type
_entity_poly.pdbx_seq_one_letter_code
_entity_poly.pdbx_strand_id
1 'polypeptide(L)'
;FIRLYLSSTNRFLLGERTVLVLSGKVAQKSYGAEKRFLCPPPSALLLGCSWWAAAEADPRRPMPSPNRLALHPPTTIISMSGEHSIPTEAYSEWMSMSGHVVGDQASLDDVVIAGRCVGKQLHISEVDEKTKKVEALVRVIAPGFGPPEARHIGTFPSKPIKVISKPSKKRQSIKNL
;
A
#
# COMPACT_ATOMS: atom_id res chain seq x y z
N PHE A 1 -14.39 18.20 18.93
CA PHE A 1 -13.88 17.21 17.96
C PHE A 1 -13.81 15.79 18.54
N ILE A 2 -13.01 15.53 19.59
CA ILE A 2 -12.82 14.16 20.11
C ILE A 2 -14.11 13.45 20.58
N ARG A 3 -15.01 14.15 21.29
CA ARG A 3 -16.29 13.58 21.72
C ARG A 3 -17.16 13.14 20.54
N LEU A 4 -17.20 13.95 19.47
CA LEU A 4 -17.92 13.64 18.23
C LEU A 4 -17.33 12.40 17.54
N TYR A 5 -16.00 12.31 17.48
CA TYR A 5 -15.32 11.13 16.93
C TYR A 5 -15.62 9.86 17.71
N LEU A 6 -15.56 9.92 19.05
CA LEU A 6 -15.82 8.76 19.91
C LEU A 6 -17.29 8.33 19.91
N SER A 7 -18.23 9.26 19.76
CA SER A 7 -19.67 8.95 19.72
C SER A 7 -20.21 8.64 18.32
N SER A 8 -19.41 8.81 17.26
CA SER A 8 -19.86 8.59 15.88
C SER A 8 -20.03 7.11 15.56
N THR A 9 -21.15 6.77 14.91
CA THR A 9 -21.39 5.44 14.34
C THR A 9 -20.56 5.18 13.09
N ASN A 10 -20.11 6.23 12.41
CA ASN A 10 -19.24 6.16 11.24
C ASN A 10 -18.07 7.14 11.37
N ARG A 11 -16.91 6.61 11.77
CA ARG A 11 -15.69 7.41 11.97
C ARG A 11 -14.99 7.75 10.66
N PHE A 12 -15.27 7.06 9.55
CA PHE A 12 -14.71 7.40 8.24
C PHE A 12 -15.13 8.80 7.80
N LEU A 13 -16.39 9.19 8.05
CA LEU A 13 -16.89 10.54 7.76
C LEU A 13 -16.22 11.63 8.61
N LEU A 14 -15.53 11.25 9.69
CA LEU A 14 -14.78 12.16 10.56
C LEU A 14 -13.27 12.09 10.30
N GLY A 15 -12.86 11.54 9.16
CA GLY A 15 -11.47 11.51 8.73
C GLY A 15 -10.67 10.29 9.16
N GLU A 16 -11.31 9.26 9.73
CA GLU A 16 -10.64 7.99 10.01
C GLU A 16 -10.13 7.36 8.71
N ARG A 17 -8.87 6.95 8.74
CA ARG A 17 -8.13 6.35 7.64
C ARG A 17 -7.54 5.05 8.13
N THR A 18 -7.79 3.96 7.41
CA THR A 18 -7.27 2.63 7.77
C THR A 18 -6.40 2.09 6.65
N VAL A 19 -5.20 1.60 6.98
CA VAL A 19 -4.31 0.89 6.05
C VAL A 19 -4.30 -0.59 6.44
N LEU A 20 -4.76 -1.44 5.54
CA LEU A 20 -4.69 -2.90 5.69
C LEU A 20 -3.58 -3.45 4.82
N VAL A 21 -2.54 -4.03 5.44
CA VAL A 21 -1.44 -4.68 4.72
C VAL A 21 -1.70 -6.19 4.65
N LEU A 22 -1.89 -6.70 3.44
CA LEU A 22 -2.16 -8.10 3.16
C LEU A 22 -0.91 -8.76 2.58
N SER A 23 -0.42 -9.79 3.26
CA SER A 23 0.76 -10.55 2.81
C SER A 23 0.64 -12.04 3.20
N GLY A 24 1.38 -12.89 2.49
CA GLY A 24 1.53 -14.29 2.87
C GLY A 24 2.34 -14.45 4.16
N LYS A 25 2.12 -15.54 4.90
CA LYS A 25 2.91 -15.85 6.13
C LYS A 25 4.30 -16.41 5.83
N VAL A 26 4.51 -16.89 4.61
CA VAL A 26 5.76 -17.50 4.15
C VAL A 26 6.11 -16.97 2.76
N ALA A 27 7.39 -16.87 2.45
CA ALA A 27 7.86 -16.51 1.12
C ALA A 27 9.14 -17.28 0.78
N GLN A 28 9.27 -17.68 -0.49
CA GLN A 28 10.43 -18.40 -0.97
C GLN A 28 11.51 -17.42 -1.41
N LYS A 29 12.74 -17.59 -0.92
CA LYS A 29 13.86 -16.74 -1.34
C LYS A 29 14.26 -16.98 -2.79
N SER A 30 14.75 -15.92 -3.40
CA SER A 30 15.39 -15.89 -4.71
C SER A 30 16.87 -16.30 -4.59
N TYR A 31 17.47 -16.83 -5.66
CA TYR A 31 18.85 -17.29 -5.69
C TYR A 31 19.59 -16.71 -6.90
N GLY A 32 20.78 -16.15 -6.69
CA GLY A 32 21.57 -15.54 -7.78
C GLY A 32 20.75 -14.50 -8.54
N ALA A 33 20.64 -14.66 -9.85
CA ALA A 33 19.85 -13.78 -10.72
C ALA A 33 18.36 -14.16 -10.85
N GLU A 34 17.92 -15.30 -10.30
CA GLU A 34 16.51 -15.74 -10.35
C GLU A 34 15.65 -14.79 -9.51
N LYS A 35 14.46 -14.41 -10.00
CA LYS A 35 13.48 -13.63 -9.23
C LYS A 35 12.23 -14.46 -8.96
N ARG A 36 12.03 -14.88 -7.72
CA ARG A 36 10.80 -15.54 -7.27
C ARG A 36 9.85 -14.50 -6.69
N PHE A 37 8.84 -14.16 -7.48
CA PHE A 37 7.84 -13.20 -7.01
C PHE A 37 6.97 -13.80 -5.92
N LEU A 38 6.59 -12.97 -4.95
CA LEU A 38 5.68 -13.38 -3.88
C LEU A 38 4.30 -13.71 -4.45
N CYS A 39 3.75 -14.84 -4.05
CA CYS A 39 2.42 -15.31 -4.46
C CYS A 39 1.64 -15.82 -3.23
N PRO A 40 0.50 -15.19 -2.87
CA PRO A 40 -0.07 -14.01 -3.51
C PRO A 40 0.81 -12.75 -3.33
N PRO A 41 0.75 -11.78 -4.26
CA PRO A 41 1.52 -10.55 -4.14
C PRO A 41 1.06 -9.75 -2.92
N PRO A 42 1.97 -9.17 -2.13
CA PRO A 42 1.60 -8.25 -1.07
C PRO A 42 0.73 -7.11 -1.62
N SER A 43 -0.31 -6.75 -0.88
CA SER A 43 -1.26 -5.71 -1.28
C SER A 43 -1.65 -4.85 -0.09
N ALA A 44 -2.16 -3.66 -0.40
CA ALA A 44 -2.67 -2.73 0.59
C ALA A 44 -4.10 -2.33 0.26
N LEU A 45 -4.94 -2.23 1.29
CA LEU A 45 -6.24 -1.56 1.22
C LEU A 45 -6.18 -0.27 2.04
N LEU A 46 -6.50 0.83 1.39
CA LEU A 46 -6.65 2.16 1.99
C LEU A 46 -8.15 2.41 2.15
N LEU A 47 -8.68 2.33 3.38
CA LEU A 47 -10.10 2.47 3.66
C LEU A 47 -10.41 3.80 4.34
N GLY A 48 -11.55 4.40 4.01
CA GLY A 48 -12.01 5.69 4.52
C GLY A 48 -12.12 6.75 3.42
N CYS A 49 -12.87 7.83 3.66
CA CYS A 49 -13.18 8.82 2.63
C CYS A 49 -12.25 10.03 2.58
N SER A 50 -11.19 10.05 3.40
CA SER A 50 -10.29 11.20 3.52
C SER A 50 -8.89 10.94 3.00
N TRP A 51 -8.71 10.01 2.05
CA TRP A 51 -7.39 9.74 1.48
C TRP A 51 -6.93 10.78 0.47
N TRP A 52 -7.88 11.29 -0.32
CA TRP A 52 -7.61 12.25 -1.37
C TRP A 52 -7.46 13.65 -0.78
N ALA A 53 -6.51 14.41 -1.30
CA ALA A 53 -6.23 15.76 -0.82
C ALA A 53 -6.06 16.71 -2.01
N ALA A 54 -6.48 17.96 -1.81
CA ALA A 54 -6.21 19.02 -2.76
C ALA A 54 -4.69 19.23 -2.85
N ALA A 55 -4.17 19.34 -4.06
CA ALA A 55 -2.78 19.71 -4.33
C ALA A 55 -2.69 20.47 -5.65
N GLU A 56 -1.57 21.15 -5.86
CA GLU A 56 -1.26 21.68 -7.19
C GLU A 56 -0.99 20.53 -8.15
N ALA A 57 -1.25 20.76 -9.44
CA ALA A 57 -1.05 19.76 -10.49
C ALA A 57 0.38 19.19 -10.42
N ASP A 58 0.50 17.88 -10.20
CA ASP A 58 1.77 17.16 -10.29
C ASP A 58 2.25 17.18 -11.77
N PRO A 59 3.45 17.71 -12.09
CA PRO A 59 3.98 17.71 -13.45
C PRO A 59 4.07 16.30 -14.07
N ARG A 60 4.11 15.25 -13.23
CA ARG A 60 4.12 13.85 -13.66
C ARG A 60 2.73 13.31 -14.01
N ARG A 61 1.65 14.02 -13.66
CA ARG A 61 0.26 13.66 -13.95
C ARG A 61 -0.38 14.79 -14.77
N PRO A 62 -0.31 14.74 -16.11
CA PRO A 62 -0.86 15.77 -16.97
C PRO A 62 -2.36 15.96 -16.72
N MET A 63 -2.76 17.17 -16.36
CA MET A 63 -4.17 17.53 -16.14
C MET A 63 -4.83 17.96 -17.46
N PRO A 64 -6.03 17.48 -17.79
CA PRO A 64 -6.81 17.97 -18.93
C PRO A 64 -7.55 19.29 -18.63
N SER A 65 -7.69 19.69 -17.35
CA SER A 65 -8.45 20.88 -16.95
C SER A 65 -7.56 22.03 -16.47
N PRO A 66 -7.89 23.29 -16.77
CA PRO A 66 -7.12 24.47 -16.36
C PRO A 66 -7.23 24.81 -14.86
N ASN A 67 -8.03 24.08 -14.08
CA ASN A 67 -8.16 24.29 -12.64
C ASN A 67 -6.87 23.83 -11.92
N ARG A 68 -6.22 24.77 -11.23
CA ARG A 68 -4.97 24.53 -10.49
C ARG A 68 -5.13 23.68 -9.22
N LEU A 69 -6.36 23.54 -8.72
CA LEU A 69 -6.69 22.75 -7.53
C LEU A 69 -7.53 21.54 -7.94
N ALA A 70 -6.94 20.35 -7.81
CA ALA A 70 -7.62 19.07 -8.00
C ALA A 70 -7.38 18.17 -6.79
N LEU A 71 -8.31 17.24 -6.55
CA LEU A 71 -8.14 16.21 -5.54
C LEU A 71 -7.25 15.11 -6.12
N HIS A 72 -6.14 14.82 -5.45
CA HIS A 72 -5.21 13.79 -5.84
C HIS A 72 -5.22 12.64 -4.82
N PRO A 73 -5.11 11.38 -5.28
CA PRO A 73 -4.93 10.26 -4.36
C PRO A 73 -3.50 10.27 -3.77
N PRO A 74 -3.28 9.60 -2.63
CA PRO A 74 -1.94 9.38 -2.12
C PRO A 74 -1.14 8.45 -3.03
N THR A 75 0.18 8.67 -3.09
CA THR A 75 1.13 7.71 -3.66
C THR A 75 1.35 6.59 -2.66
N THR A 76 1.22 5.36 -3.13
CA THR A 76 1.49 4.15 -2.33
C THR A 76 2.67 3.40 -2.92
N ILE A 77 3.60 2.98 -2.06
CA ILE A 77 4.77 2.19 -2.44
C ILE A 77 4.76 0.93 -1.59
N ILE A 78 4.94 -0.23 -2.22
CA ILE A 78 5.03 -1.52 -1.54
C ILE A 78 6.42 -2.09 -1.79
N SER A 79 7.15 -2.41 -0.72
CA SER A 79 8.49 -2.99 -0.78
C SER A 79 8.67 -4.11 0.25
N MET A 80 9.81 -4.80 0.20
CA MET A 80 10.19 -5.82 1.19
C MET A 80 11.24 -5.25 2.13
N SER A 81 11.12 -5.52 3.44
CA SER A 81 12.14 -5.14 4.42
C SER A 81 13.49 -5.81 4.11
N GLY A 82 14.59 -5.05 4.17
CA GLY A 82 15.94 -5.58 3.91
C GLY A 82 16.33 -5.63 2.43
N GLU A 83 15.40 -5.36 1.52
CA GLU A 83 15.67 -5.23 0.08
C GLU A 83 15.97 -3.75 -0.25
N HIS A 84 17.04 -3.49 -1.00
CA HIS A 84 17.46 -2.14 -1.39
C HIS A 84 17.00 -1.75 -2.81
N SER A 85 16.00 -2.45 -3.34
CA SER A 85 15.45 -2.16 -4.66
C SER A 85 14.86 -0.76 -4.73
N ILE A 86 14.96 -0.13 -5.91
CA ILE A 86 14.33 1.16 -6.19
C ILE A 86 12.83 1.06 -5.87
N PRO A 87 12.31 1.88 -4.95
CA PRO A 87 10.91 1.81 -4.57
C PRO A 87 10.02 2.13 -5.78
N THR A 88 9.20 1.17 -6.19
CA THR A 88 8.27 1.35 -7.31
C THR A 88 6.90 1.75 -6.78
N GLU A 89 6.31 2.80 -7.36
CA GLU A 89 4.94 3.20 -7.04
C GLU A 89 3.97 2.07 -7.42
N ALA A 90 3.17 1.66 -6.45
CA ALA A 90 2.14 0.65 -6.66
C ALA A 90 0.94 1.32 -7.32
N TYR A 91 0.50 0.75 -8.44
CA TYR A 91 -0.76 1.14 -9.07
C TYR A 91 -1.91 1.00 -8.07
N SER A 92 -2.64 2.08 -7.88
CA SER A 92 -3.75 2.20 -6.93
C SER A 92 -5.07 2.28 -7.68
N GLU A 93 -5.94 1.30 -7.49
CA GLU A 93 -7.31 1.31 -8.03
C GLU A 93 -8.25 1.82 -6.94
N TRP A 94 -8.91 2.95 -7.19
CA TRP A 94 -9.82 3.57 -6.23
C TRP A 94 -11.26 3.21 -6.55
N MET A 95 -12.10 3.11 -5.52
CA MET A 95 -13.53 2.85 -5.65
C MET A 95 -14.34 3.87 -4.88
N SER A 96 -15.43 4.31 -5.48
CA SER A 96 -16.39 5.20 -4.87
C SER A 96 -17.48 4.45 -4.10
N MET A 97 -18.31 5.19 -3.38
CA MET A 97 -19.40 4.65 -2.58
C MET A 97 -20.49 4.00 -3.44
N SER A 98 -20.67 4.47 -4.69
CA SER A 98 -21.55 3.83 -5.67
C SER A 98 -21.00 2.52 -6.25
N GLY A 99 -19.74 2.20 -5.96
CA GLY A 99 -19.06 0.99 -6.45
C GLY A 99 -18.34 1.16 -7.78
N HIS A 100 -18.32 2.37 -8.36
CA HIS A 100 -17.57 2.65 -9.57
C HIS A 100 -16.07 2.80 -9.29
N VAL A 101 -15.25 2.33 -10.24
CA VAL A 101 -13.80 2.55 -10.19
C VAL A 101 -13.52 4.01 -10.54
N VAL A 102 -12.83 4.69 -9.64
CA VAL A 102 -12.41 6.08 -9.79
C VAL A 102 -11.04 6.09 -10.44
N GLY A 103 -10.90 6.83 -11.54
CA GLY A 103 -9.63 7.06 -12.22
C GLY A 103 -8.73 8.00 -11.41
N ASP A 104 -7.90 8.80 -12.09
CA ASP A 104 -6.99 9.74 -11.42
C ASP A 104 -7.68 11.03 -10.90
N GLN A 105 -8.99 11.17 -11.14
CA GLN A 105 -9.79 12.32 -10.74
C GLN A 105 -11.02 11.86 -9.97
N ALA A 106 -11.18 12.35 -8.74
CA ALA A 106 -12.40 12.17 -7.97
C ALA A 106 -13.45 13.18 -8.41
N SER A 107 -14.67 12.72 -8.68
CA SER A 107 -15.83 13.63 -8.80
C SER A 107 -16.18 14.17 -7.41
N LEU A 108 -16.71 15.40 -7.35
CA LEU A 108 -17.31 15.92 -6.12
C LEU A 108 -18.66 15.26 -5.81
N ASP A 109 -19.29 14.62 -6.80
CA ASP A 109 -20.61 14.02 -6.70
C ASP A 109 -20.61 12.62 -6.08
N ASP A 110 -19.44 11.97 -5.98
CA ASP A 110 -19.32 10.62 -5.44
C ASP A 110 -18.11 10.47 -4.52
N VAL A 111 -18.33 9.89 -3.35
CA VAL A 111 -17.33 9.81 -2.29
C VAL A 111 -16.42 8.63 -2.55
N VAL A 112 -15.12 8.87 -2.70
CA VAL A 112 -14.12 7.80 -2.76
C VAL A 112 -13.99 7.17 -1.38
N ILE A 113 -14.19 5.85 -1.25
CA ILE A 113 -14.23 5.17 0.06
C ILE A 113 -13.08 4.17 0.27
N ALA A 114 -12.46 3.69 -0.81
CA ALA A 114 -11.36 2.75 -0.69
C ALA A 114 -10.40 2.80 -1.90
N GLY A 115 -9.14 2.44 -1.65
CA GLY A 115 -8.11 2.24 -2.66
C GLY A 115 -7.41 0.88 -2.49
N ARG A 116 -7.15 0.17 -3.58
CA ARG A 116 -6.41 -1.10 -3.61
C ARG A 116 -5.08 -0.92 -4.32
N CYS A 117 -4.00 -1.29 -3.65
CA CYS A 117 -2.64 -1.24 -4.20
C CYS A 117 -2.03 -2.65 -4.20
N VAL A 118 -1.30 -3.02 -5.26
CA VAL A 118 -0.66 -4.35 -5.37
C VAL A 118 0.82 -4.21 -5.68
N GLY A 119 1.65 -4.79 -4.81
CA GLY A 119 3.10 -4.88 -4.98
C GLY A 119 3.46 -6.01 -5.92
N LYS A 120 3.31 -5.76 -7.23
CA LYS A 120 3.73 -6.72 -8.26
C LYS A 120 5.25 -6.80 -8.29
N GLN A 121 5.78 -7.95 -8.70
CA GLN A 121 7.22 -8.16 -8.92
C GLN A 121 8.12 -8.00 -7.68
N LEU A 122 7.54 -8.09 -6.48
CA LEU A 122 8.30 -8.17 -5.24
C LEU A 122 8.93 -9.54 -5.10
N HIS A 123 10.21 -9.57 -4.78
CA HIS A 123 10.97 -10.77 -4.49
C HIS A 123 11.87 -10.50 -3.28
N ILE A 124 12.30 -11.57 -2.63
CA ILE A 124 13.24 -11.52 -1.52
C ILE A 124 14.56 -12.08 -2.04
N SER A 125 15.58 -11.25 -2.12
CA SER A 125 16.95 -11.68 -2.45
C SER A 125 17.54 -12.55 -1.33
N GLU A 126 18.80 -12.95 -1.46
CA GLU A 126 19.45 -13.76 -0.45
C GLU A 126 19.59 -12.97 0.86
N VAL A 127 18.69 -13.22 1.79
CA VAL A 127 18.68 -12.63 3.13
C VAL A 127 19.78 -13.29 3.97
N ASP A 128 20.51 -12.49 4.76
CA ASP A 128 21.46 -12.96 5.79
C ASP A 128 20.84 -14.13 6.57
N GLU A 129 21.62 -15.18 6.85
CA GLU A 129 21.18 -16.37 7.60
C GLU A 129 20.55 -16.01 8.96
N LYS A 130 20.86 -14.82 9.48
CA LYS A 130 20.29 -14.25 10.70
C LYS A 130 18.84 -13.78 10.53
N THR A 131 18.42 -13.30 9.36
CA THR A 131 17.09 -12.72 9.12
C THR A 131 16.13 -13.76 8.51
N LYS A 132 15.58 -14.61 9.38
CA LYS A 132 14.60 -15.66 9.00
C LYS A 132 13.20 -15.12 8.70
N LYS A 133 12.97 -13.81 8.92
CA LYS A 133 11.68 -13.14 8.75
C LYS A 133 11.88 -11.79 8.10
N VAL A 134 10.97 -11.44 7.20
CA VAL A 134 10.88 -10.13 6.54
C VAL A 134 9.45 -9.62 6.62
N GLU A 135 9.21 -8.36 6.29
CA GLU A 135 7.89 -7.73 6.27
C GLU A 135 7.66 -7.06 4.93
N ALA A 136 6.42 -7.04 4.46
CA ALA A 136 6.03 -6.15 3.38
C ALA A 136 5.77 -4.75 3.96
N LEU A 137 6.40 -3.72 3.41
CA LEU A 137 6.32 -2.35 3.88
C LEU A 137 5.44 -1.56 2.92
N VAL A 138 4.33 -1.02 3.43
CA VAL A 138 3.44 -0.14 2.68
C VAL A 138 3.73 1.30 3.10
N ARG A 139 4.35 2.08 2.23
CA ARG A 139 4.61 3.50 2.43
C ARG A 139 3.52 4.32 1.75
N VAL A 140 2.86 5.19 2.50
CA VAL A 140 1.80 6.08 2.00
C VAL A 140 2.29 7.52 2.07
N ILE A 141 2.18 8.23 0.94
CA ILE A 141 2.63 9.61 0.78
C ILE A 141 1.43 10.42 0.28
N ALA A 142 0.98 11.38 1.07
CA ALA A 142 -0.08 12.30 0.66
C ALA A 142 0.44 13.28 -0.40
N PRO A 143 -0.43 13.73 -1.32
CA PRO A 143 -0.09 14.84 -2.21
C PRO A 143 0.17 16.11 -1.37
N GLY A 144 1.12 16.93 -1.84
CA GLY A 144 1.57 18.15 -1.16
C GLY A 144 1.10 19.43 -1.85
N PHE A 145 1.08 20.54 -1.12
CA PHE A 145 0.86 21.86 -1.70
C PHE A 145 2.22 22.46 -2.13
N GLY A 146 2.71 22.07 -3.31
CA GLY A 146 3.93 22.60 -3.92
C GLY A 146 5.23 21.84 -3.56
N PRO A 147 6.35 22.10 -4.28
CA PRO A 147 7.65 21.48 -3.97
C PRO A 147 8.25 22.11 -2.70
N PRO A 148 8.77 21.32 -1.73
CA PRO A 148 8.98 19.86 -1.74
C PRO A 148 8.00 19.07 -0.84
N GLU A 149 6.76 19.49 -0.64
CA GLU A 149 5.95 18.98 0.49
C GLU A 149 5.07 17.76 0.20
N ALA A 150 5.56 16.77 -0.55
CA ALA A 150 4.93 15.45 -0.52
C ALA A 150 4.99 14.89 0.92
N ARG A 151 3.84 14.83 1.60
CA ARG A 151 3.79 14.53 3.03
C ARG A 151 3.78 13.03 3.27
N HIS A 152 4.86 12.50 3.82
CA HIS A 152 4.92 11.11 4.27
C HIS A 152 3.89 10.89 5.39
N ILE A 153 2.84 10.10 5.12
CA ILE A 153 1.84 9.72 6.13
C ILE A 153 2.43 8.69 7.08
N GLY A 154 3.14 7.70 6.54
CA GLY A 154 3.76 6.65 7.33
C GLY A 154 4.20 5.47 6.49
N THR A 155 4.86 4.52 7.16
CA THR A 155 5.26 3.23 6.62
C THR A 155 4.67 2.16 7.52
N PHE A 156 3.82 1.30 6.94
CA PHE A 156 3.04 0.31 7.65
C PHE A 156 3.62 -1.08 7.31
N PRO A 157 4.25 -1.77 8.28
CA PRO A 157 4.75 -3.13 8.07
C PRO A 157 3.60 -4.14 8.11
N SER A 158 3.72 -5.20 7.33
CA SER A 158 2.89 -6.39 7.47
C SER A 158 3.26 -7.17 8.71
N LYS A 159 2.49 -8.23 9.02
CA LYS A 159 2.99 -9.27 9.94
C LYS A 159 4.27 -9.91 9.37
N PRO A 160 5.13 -10.49 10.24
CA PRO A 160 6.34 -11.16 9.78
C PRO A 160 6.06 -12.31 8.82
N ILE A 161 6.82 -12.33 7.73
CA ILE A 161 6.80 -13.30 6.64
C ILE A 161 8.03 -14.19 6.81
N LYS A 162 7.82 -15.48 7.06
CA LYS A 162 8.91 -16.44 7.23
C LYS A 162 9.56 -16.74 5.87
N VAL A 163 10.86 -16.51 5.77
CA VAL A 163 11.62 -16.83 4.56
C VAL A 163 11.97 -18.31 4.54
N ILE A 164 11.71 -18.98 3.43
CA ILE A 164 12.03 -20.40 3.21
C ILE A 164 12.87 -20.58 1.95
N SER A 165 13.70 -21.63 1.91
CA SER A 165 14.48 -21.99 0.72
C SER A 165 13.60 -22.60 -0.36
N LYS A 166 12.80 -23.61 0.02
CA LYS A 166 11.82 -24.34 -0.80
C LYS A 166 10.72 -24.91 0.11
N PRO A 167 9.50 -25.16 -0.42
CA PRO A 167 8.49 -25.92 0.30
C PRO A 167 8.99 -27.31 0.73
N SER A 168 8.70 -27.72 1.96
CA SER A 168 9.10 -29.05 2.45
C SER A 168 8.30 -30.14 1.74
N LYS A 169 9.00 -31.17 1.25
CA LYS A 169 8.38 -32.41 0.73
C LYS A 169 8.13 -33.47 1.82
N LYS A 170 8.67 -33.29 3.02
CA LYS A 170 8.49 -34.24 4.14
C LYS A 170 7.10 -34.12 4.73
N ARG A 171 6.55 -35.24 5.23
CA ARG A 171 5.30 -35.25 5.98
C ARG A 171 5.36 -34.21 7.10
N GLN A 172 4.35 -33.36 7.17
CA GLN A 172 4.30 -32.29 8.15
C GLN A 172 4.23 -32.91 9.55
N SER A 173 5.14 -32.51 10.43
CA SER A 173 5.16 -32.90 11.83
C SER A 173 4.54 -31.78 12.65
N ILE A 174 3.84 -32.14 13.74
CA ILE A 174 3.24 -31.22 14.72
C ILE A 174 4.31 -30.27 15.31
N LYS A 175 5.58 -30.69 15.35
CA LYS A 175 6.71 -29.85 15.81
C LYS A 175 7.00 -28.65 14.88
N ASN A 176 6.45 -28.64 13.67
CA ASN A 176 6.64 -27.60 12.67
C ASN A 176 5.35 -26.82 12.36
N LEU A 177 4.33 -26.90 13.24
CA LEU A 177 3.15 -26.04 13.17
C LEU A 177 3.47 -24.60 13.63
#